data_AF-A0A8J2NQ99-F1
#
_entry.id   AF-A0A8J2NQ99-F1
#
_cell.length_a   1.000
_cell.length_b   1.000
_cell.length_c   1.000
_cell.angle_alpha   90.00
_cell.angle_beta   90.00
_cell.angle_gamma   90.00
#
_symmetry.space_group_name_H-M   'P 1'
#
loop_
_entity.id
_entity.type
_entity.pdbx_description
1 polymer ?
#
loop_
_entity_poly.entity_id
_entity_poly.type
_entity_poly.pdbx_seq_one_letter_code
_entity_poly.pdbx_strand_id
1 'polypeptide(L)' 'MKELITFIFLQMITGGFGFILGFFILLQTCQNIGAELLRFGDREFYLDWWNSDSFASYYRKWNTPVQDFL' A
#
# COMPACT_ATOMS: atom_id res chain seq x y z
N MET A 1 2.67 31.56 -8.80
CA MET A 1 2.00 30.39 -9.42
C MET A 1 3.00 29.33 -9.88
N LYS A 2 4.03 29.66 -10.68
CA LYS A 2 5.07 28.70 -11.10
C LYS A 2 5.82 28.06 -9.92
N GLU A 3 6.26 28.85 -8.94
CA GLU A 3 6.91 28.35 -7.71
C GLU A 3 6.04 27.35 -6.92
N LEU A 4 4.74 27.63 -6.82
CA LEU A 4 3.79 26.74 -6.14
C LEU A 4 3.67 25.40 -6.87
N ILE A 5 3.58 25.44 -8.20
CA ILE A 5 3.50 24.23 -9.02
C ILE A 5 4.77 23.38 -8.85
N THR A 6 5.96 23.99 -8.94
CA THR A 6 7.23 23.30 -8.72
C THR A 6 7.32 22.69 -7.33
N PHE A 7 6.88 23.42 -6.30
CA PHE A 7 6.86 22.93 -4.92
C PHE A 7 5.96 21.70 -4.79
N ILE A 8 4.75 21.72 -5.36
CA ILE A 8 3.81 20.59 -5.33
C ILE A 8 4.43 19.36 -6.00
N PHE A 9 5.05 19.52 -7.18
CA PHE A 9 5.70 18.40 -7.87
C PHE A 9 6.82 17.76 -7.07
N LEU A 10 7.64 18.55 -6.36
CA LEU A 10 8.69 18.01 -5.49
C LEU A 10 8.08 17.24 -4.30
N GLN A 11 6.97 17.71 -3.73
CA GLN A 11 6.28 17.02 -2.65
C GLN A 11 5.62 15.72 -3.11
N MET A 12 5.12 15.64 -4.35
CA MET A 12 4.54 14.40 -4.88
C MET A 12 5.57 13.26 -4.94
N ILE A 13 6.82 13.56 -5.29
CA ILE A 13 7.90 12.57 -5.35
C ILE A 13 8.20 12.05 -3.93
N THR A 14 8.45 12.97 -2.99
CA THR A 14 8.73 12.61 -1.59
C THR A 14 7.56 11.86 -0.95
N GLY A 15 6.33 12.33 -1.20
CA GLY A 15 5.10 11.70 -0.73
C GLY A 15 4.90 10.30 -1.31
N GLY A 16 5.20 10.11 -2.60
CA GLY A 16 5.15 8.80 -3.26
C GLY A 16 6.12 7.80 -2.63
N PHE A 17 7.36 8.20 -2.35
CA PHE A 17 8.31 7.36 -1.62
C PHE A 17 7.83 7.03 -0.21
N GLY A 18 7.32 8.02 0.52
CA GLY A 18 6.74 7.82 1.86
C GLY A 18 5.58 6.84 1.85
N PHE A 19 4.71 6.90 0.83
CA PHE A 19 3.59 5.99 0.66
C PHE A 19 4.04 4.55 0.41
N ILE A 20 5.00 4.32 -0.49
CA ILE A 20 5.53 2.98 -0.77
C ILE A 20 6.26 2.41 0.45
N LEU A 21 7.03 3.23 1.16
CA LEU A 21 7.70 2.81 2.40
C LEU A 21 6.69 2.45 3.49
N GLY A 22 5.65 3.26 3.68
CA GLY A 22 4.57 2.99 4.62
C GLY A 22 3.85 1.67 4.31
N PHE A 23 3.53 1.43 3.03
CA PHE A 23 2.99 0.16 2.56
C PHE A 23 3.92 -1.01 2.90
N PHE A 24 5.22 -0.89 2.58
CA PHE A 24 6.18 -1.95 2.83
C PHE A 24 6.39 -2.27 4.32
N ILE A 25 6.42 -1.24 5.16
CA ILE A 25 6.56 -1.44 6.61
C ILE A 25 5.30 -2.12 7.17
N LEU A 26 4.11 -1.62 6.83
CA LEU A 26 2.86 -2.10 7.44
C LEU A 26 2.35 -3.41 6.83
N LEU A 27 2.05 -3.41 5.53
CA LEU A 27 1.37 -4.53 4.85
C LEU A 27 2.34 -5.67 4.53
N GLN A 28 3.59 -5.35 4.18
CA GLN A 28 4.58 -6.39 3.90
C GLN A 28 5.30 -6.87 5.16
N THR A 29 5.87 -5.98 5.97
CA THR A 29 6.77 -6.41 7.06
C THR A 29 6.02 -6.74 8.34
N CYS A 30 5.24 -5.81 8.89
CA CYS A 30 4.55 -6.00 10.15
C CYS A 30 3.55 -7.17 10.12
N GLN A 31 2.78 -7.32 9.03
CA GLN A 31 1.82 -8.43 8.90
C GLN A 31 2.51 -9.79 8.74
N ASN A 32 3.60 -9.90 7.97
CA ASN A 32 4.36 -11.16 7.90
C ASN A 32 5.02 -11.52 9.23
N ILE A 33 5.54 -10.54 9.98
CA ILE A 33 6.06 -10.78 11.33
C ILE A 33 4.94 -11.26 12.26
N GLY A 34 3.78 -10.59 12.24
CA GLY A 34 2.61 -11.01 13.02
C GLY A 34 2.15 -12.42 12.65
N ALA A 35 2.13 -12.74 11.35
CA ALA A 35 1.75 -14.07 10.87
C ALA A 35 2.73 -15.15 11.34
N GLU A 36 4.03 -14.89 11.29
CA GLU A 36 5.05 -15.83 11.78
C GLU A 36 4.91 -16.08 13.29
N LEU A 37 4.75 -15.02 14.08
CA LEU A 37 4.60 -15.11 15.54
C LEU A 37 3.33 -15.89 15.93
N LEU A 38 2.25 -15.74 15.17
CA LEU A 38 0.98 -16.41 15.41
C LEU A 38 0.86 -17.78 14.73
N ARG A 39 1.90 -18.20 13.97
CA ARG A 39 1.86 -19.39 13.10
C ARG A 39 0.66 -19.36 12.14
N PHE A 40 0.30 -18.18 11.67
CA PHE A 40 -0.74 -17.95 10.69
C PHE A 40 -0.18 -18.26 9.29
N GLY A 41 -0.78 -19.26 8.64
CA GLY A 41 -0.31 -19.79 7.36
C GLY A 41 -0.74 -18.97 6.15
N ASP A 42 -1.84 -18.22 6.26
CA ASP A 42 -2.33 -17.37 5.18
C ASP A 42 -1.58 -16.03 5.19
N ARG A 43 -0.97 -15.67 4.07
CA ARG A 43 -0.09 -14.49 3.93
C ARG A 43 -0.49 -13.61 2.76
N GLU A 44 -1.68 -13.81 2.20
CA GLU A 44 -2.19 -12.99 1.10
C GLU A 44 -2.78 -11.68 1.64
N PHE A 45 -1.92 -10.82 2.19
CA PHE A 45 -2.36 -9.53 2.75
C PHE A 45 -2.65 -8.46 1.70
N TYR A 46 -2.10 -8.61 0.50
CA TYR A 46 -2.30 -7.73 -0.64
C TYR A 46 -2.04 -8.50 -1.94
N LEU A 47 -2.59 -8.00 -3.05
CA LEU A 47 -2.40 -8.52 -4.41
C LEU A 47 -1.62 -7.51 -5.27
N ASP A 48 -1.53 -7.75 -6.58
CA ASP A 48 -0.86 -6.91 -7.57
C ASP A 48 -1.61 -5.57 -7.83
N TRP A 49 -1.82 -4.80 -6.77
CA TRP A 49 -2.61 -3.56 -6.78
C TRP A 49 -2.02 -2.49 -7.71
N TRP A 50 -0.70 -2.49 -7.90
CA TRP A 50 0.01 -1.54 -8.78
C TRP A 50 -0.29 -1.76 -10.27
N ASN A 51 -0.78 -2.95 -10.65
CA ASN A 51 -1.20 -3.28 -12.01
C ASN A 51 -2.72 -3.17 -12.22
N SER A 52 -3.44 -2.53 -11.28
CA SER A 52 -4.89 -2.39 -11.38
C SER A 52 -5.30 -1.47 -12.52
N ASP A 53 -6.32 -1.90 -13.27
CA ASP A 53 -6.92 -1.20 -14.41
C ASP A 53 -8.01 -0.19 -14.01
N SER A 54 -8.60 -0.37 -12.83
CA SER A 54 -9.66 0.46 -12.30
C SER A 54 -9.45 0.78 -10.82
N PHE A 55 -10.04 1.88 -10.35
CA PHE A 55 -10.02 2.23 -8.94
C PHE A 55 -10.69 1.18 -8.06
N ALA A 56 -11.76 0.53 -8.56
CA ALA A 56 -12.42 -0.55 -7.85
C ALA A 56 -11.47 -1.74 -7.64
N SER A 57 -10.75 -2.16 -8.69
CA SER A 57 -9.72 -3.20 -8.62
C SER A 57 -8.59 -2.81 -7.64
N TYR A 58 -8.14 -1.56 -7.69
CA TYR A 58 -7.06 -1.05 -6.84
C TYR A 58 -7.39 -1.20 -5.35
N TYR A 59 -8.56 -0.73 -4.90
CA TYR A 59 -8.93 -0.80 -3.48
C TYR A 59 -9.07 -2.24 -2.99
N ARG A 60 -9.59 -3.14 -3.83
CA ARG A 60 -9.72 -4.57 -3.47
C ARG A 60 -8.37 -5.26 -3.32
N LYS A 61 -7.42 -4.94 -4.18
CA LYS A 61 -6.09 -5.57 -4.19
C LYS A 61 -5.12 -4.97 -3.18
N TRP A 62 -5.33 -3.72 -2.75
CA TRP A 62 -4.39 -2.99 -1.90
C TRP A 62 -4.29 -3.58 -0.48
N ASN A 63 -5.42 -3.95 0.11
CA ASN A 63 -5.50 -4.48 1.47
C ASN A 63 -6.60 -5.53 1.53
N THR A 64 -6.24 -6.75 1.10
CA THR A 64 -7.15 -7.88 0.96
C THR A 64 -7.92 -8.17 2.25
N PRO A 65 -7.28 -8.21 3.46
CA PRO A 65 -8.01 -8.46 4.70
C PRO A 65 -9.13 -7.46 5.02
N VAL A 66 -8.93 -6.17 4.69
CA VAL A 66 -9.97 -5.14 4.90
C VAL A 66 -11.09 -5.31 3.88
N GLN A 67 -10.75 -5.64 2.64
CA GLN A 67 -11.74 -5.85 1.60
C GLN A 67 -12.57 -7.11 1.83
N ASP A 68 -11.98 -8.17 2.36
CA ASP A 68 -12.68 -9.42 2.68
C ASP A 68 -13.61 -9.26 3.90
N PHE A 69 -13.29 -8.32 4.78
CA PHE A 69 -14.14 -7.99 5.93
C PHE A 69 -15.37 -7.14 5.56
N LEU A 70 -15.24 -6.27 4.55
CA LEU A 70 -16.27 -5.32 4.10
C LEU A 70 -17.24 -5.93 3.09
#